data_AF-A0A142WYS4-F1
#
_entry.id   AF-A0A142WYS4-F1
#
_cell.length_a   1.000
_cell.length_b   1.000
_cell.length_c   1.000
_cell.angle_alpha   90.00
_cell.angle_beta   90.00
_cell.angle_gamma   90.00
#
_symmetry.space_group_name_H-M   'P 1'
#
loop_
_entity.id
_entity.type
_entity.pdbx_description
1 polymer ?
#
loop_
_entity_poly.entity_id
_entity_poly.type
_entity_poly.pdbx_seq_one_letter_code
_entity_poly.pdbx_strand_id
1 'polypeptide(L)' 'MSEMTLEMTAAQHEILLRGLRYVRSSVALDAMDWDEAVDAERKQQYAAIAEVESLVKQIKVRKEAAV' A
#
# COMPACT_ATOMS: atom_id res chain seq x y z
N MET A 1 12.94 -0.68 -21.66
CA MET A 1 12.17 -0.48 -20.42
C MET A 1 12.95 0.55 -19.62
N SER A 2 12.58 1.83 -19.68
CA SER A 2 13.29 2.88 -18.96
C SER A 2 13.29 2.53 -17.47
N GLU A 3 14.46 2.45 -16.85
CA GLU A 3 14.60 2.30 -15.41
C GLU A 3 13.91 3.50 -14.76
N MET A 4 12.65 3.32 -14.36
CA MET A 4 11.94 4.31 -13.57
C MET A 4 12.54 4.29 -12.16
N THR A 5 13.59 5.08 -11.97
CA THR A 5 14.02 5.46 -10.62
C THR A 5 12.96 6.38 -10.02
N LEU A 6 11.92 5.75 -9.46
CA LEU A 6 10.97 6.42 -8.59
C LEU A 6 11.72 6.91 -7.36
N GLU A 7 11.58 8.19 -7.07
CA GLU A 7 12.11 8.81 -5.87
C GLU A 7 11.00 9.68 -5.26
N MET A 8 10.87 9.62 -3.94
CA MET A 8 9.78 10.28 -3.22
C MET A 8 10.34 11.14 -2.09
N THR A 9 9.63 12.20 -1.70
CA THR A 9 9.94 12.92 -0.47
C THR A 9 9.52 12.08 0.75
N ALA A 10 10.10 12.37 1.92
CA ALA A 10 9.69 11.73 3.17
C ALA A 10 8.19 11.88 3.45
N ALA A 11 7.62 13.05 3.15
CA ALA A 11 6.20 13.33 3.32
C ALA A 11 5.34 12.46 2.38
N GLN A 12 5.71 12.34 1.10
CA GLN A 12 5.00 11.49 0.14
C GLN A 12 5.06 10.01 0.56
N HIS A 13 6.23 9.54 0.98
CA HIS A 13 6.42 8.17 1.44
C HIS A 13 5.55 7.87 2.67
N GLU A 14 5.50 8.79 3.63
CA GLU A 14 4.66 8.65 4.80
C GLU A 14 3.16 8.66 4.47
N ILE A 15 2.71 9.58 3.59
CA ILE A 15 1.31 9.65 3.15
C ILE A 15 0.89 8.35 2.46
N LEU A 16 1.72 7.81 1.56
CA LEU A 16 1.42 6.53 0.91
C LEU A 16 1.31 5.39 1.92
N LEU A 17 2.25 5.27 2.86
CA LEU A 17 2.19 4.23 3.89
C LEU A 17 0.99 4.38 4.84
N ARG A 18 0.56 5.61 5.13
CA ARG A 18 -0.68 5.86 5.89
C ARG A 18 -1.90 5.45 5.08
N GLY A 19 -1.95 5.78 3.78
CA GLY A 19 -3.02 5.36 2.87
C GLY A 19 -3.14 3.84 2.75
N LEU A 20 -2.01 3.13 2.57
CA LEU A 20 -2.01 1.66 2.51
C LEU A 20 -2.52 1.02 3.81
N ARG A 21 -2.16 1.60 4.97
CA ARG A 21 -2.71 1.15 6.27
C ARG A 21 -4.21 1.38 6.38
N TYR A 22 -4.71 2.50 5.88
CA TYR A 22 -6.14 2.79 5.84
C TYR A 22 -6.89 1.78 4.97
N VAL A 23 -6.42 1.53 3.75
CA VAL A 23 -7.01 0.54 2.82
C VAL A 23 -7.01 -0.86 3.43
N ARG A 24 -5.91 -1.29 4.06
CA ARG A 24 -5.88 -2.57 4.78
C ARG A 24 -6.94 -2.65 5.88
N SER A 25 -7.15 -1.53 6.59
CA SER A 25 -8.13 -1.46 7.67
C SER A 25 -9.56 -1.45 7.14
N SER A 26 -9.83 -0.83 5.99
CA SER A 26 -11.16 -0.86 5.37
C SER A 26 -11.55 -2.27 4.91
N VAL A 27 -10.60 -3.03 4.34
CA VAL A 27 -10.84 -4.45 3.98
C VAL A 27 -11.16 -5.30 5.21
N ALA A 28 -10.49 -5.04 6.33
CA ALA A 28 -10.73 -5.75 7.59
C ALA A 28 -12.08 -5.40 8.24
N LEU A 29 -12.53 -4.16 8.08
CA LEU A 29 -13.75 -3.63 8.67
C LEU A 29 -14.99 -3.83 7.80
N ASP A 30 -14.83 -4.32 6.58
CA ASP A 30 -15.95 -4.56 5.69
C ASP A 30 -16.87 -5.63 6.29
N ALA A 31 -18.12 -5.26 6.57
CA ALA A 31 -19.09 -6.12 7.22
C ALA A 31 -19.79 -6.98 6.16
N MET A 32 -19.05 -7.92 5.60
CA MET A 32 -19.58 -8.95 4.71
C MET A 32 -19.94 -10.19 5.51
N ASP A 33 -21.06 -10.82 5.17
CA ASP A 33 -21.39 -12.15 5.65
C ASP A 33 -20.26 -13.10 5.28
N TRP A 34 -19.81 -13.88 6.26
CA TRP A 34 -18.67 -14.76 6.07
C TRP A 34 -19.05 -15.92 5.15
N ASP A 35 -18.28 -16.06 4.06
CA ASP A 35 -18.26 -17.20 3.16
C ASP A 35 -16.81 -17.46 2.73
N GLU A 36 -16.49 -18.69 2.32
CA GLU A 36 -15.14 -19.08 1.88
C GLU A 36 -14.66 -18.22 0.70
N ALA A 37 -15.58 -17.82 -0.19
CA ALA A 37 -15.28 -16.92 -1.29
C ALA A 37 -14.81 -15.53 -0.80
N VAL A 38 -15.46 -14.98 0.23
CA VAL A 38 -15.12 -13.67 0.81
C VAL A 38 -13.77 -13.74 1.53
N ASP A 39 -13.46 -14.83 2.23
CA ASP A 39 -12.16 -15.02 2.87
C ASP A 39 -11.02 -15.15 1.84
N ALA A 40 -11.25 -15.88 0.74
CA ALA A 40 -10.31 -16.00 -0.37
C ALA A 40 -10.05 -14.64 -1.03
N GLU A 41 -11.10 -13.86 -1.28
CA GLU A 41 -10.99 -12.50 -1.83
C GLU A 41 -10.20 -11.57 -0.91
N ARG A 42 -10.50 -11.58 0.40
CA ARG A 42 -9.73 -10.79 1.39
C ARG A 42 -8.25 -11.14 1.41
N LYS A 43 -7.92 -12.44 1.32
CA LYS A 43 -6.52 -12.90 1.24
C LYS A 43 -5.83 -12.35 -0.01
N GLN A 44 -6.51 -12.34 -1.16
CA GLN A 44 -5.98 -11.76 -2.39
C GLN A 44 -5.76 -10.25 -2.25
N GLN A 45 -6.73 -9.53 -1.69
CA GLN A 45 -6.63 -8.09 -1.45
C GLN A 45 -5.46 -7.76 -0.49
N TYR A 46 -5.28 -8.53 0.59
CA TYR A 46 -4.13 -8.36 1.48
C TYR A 46 -2.79 -8.65 0.81
N ALA A 47 -2.71 -9.67 -0.05
CA ALA A 47 -1.51 -9.97 -0.81
C ALA A 47 -1.15 -8.80 -1.74
N ALA A 48 -2.13 -8.26 -2.47
CA ALA A 48 -1.93 -7.10 -3.33
C ALA A 48 -1.48 -5.85 -2.55
N ILE A 49 -2.09 -5.58 -1.39
CA ILE A 49 -1.68 -4.48 -0.51
C ILE A 49 -0.23 -4.68 -0.02
N ALA A 50 0.15 -5.91 0.33
CA ALA A 50 1.50 -6.22 0.81
C ALA A 50 2.57 -6.03 -0.29
N GLU A 51 2.26 -6.40 -1.54
CA GLU A 51 3.15 -6.15 -2.68
C GLU A 51 3.38 -4.64 -2.89
N VAL A 52 2.30 -3.85 -2.88
CA VAL A 52 2.40 -2.39 -3.03
C VAL A 52 3.14 -1.76 -1.85
N GLU A 53 2.91 -2.23 -0.62
CA GLU A 53 3.66 -1.78 0.56
C GLU A 53 5.16 -2.08 0.43
N SER A 54 5.52 -3.27 -0.07
CA SER A 54 6.92 -3.62 -0.33
C SER A 54 7.54 -2.71 -1.38
N LEU A 55 6.82 -2.43 -2.47
CA LEU A 55 7.27 -1.52 -3.52
C LEU A 55 7.52 -0.11 -2.95
N VAL A 56 6.56 0.44 -2.19
CA VAL A 56 6.69 1.77 -1.59
C VAL A 56 7.89 1.84 -0.63
N LYS A 57 8.14 0.79 0.17
CA LYS A 57 9.29 0.73 1.08
C LYS A 57 10.64 0.66 0.36
N GLN A 58 10.67 0.18 -0.88
CA GLN A 58 11.88 0.10 -1.71
C GLN A 58 12.17 1.39 -2.48
N ILE A 59 11.19 2.30 -2.60
CA ILE A 59 11.38 3.59 -3.25
C ILE A 59 12.37 4.44 -2.45
N LYS A 60 13.35 5.02 -3.15
CA LYS A 60 14.33 5.90 -2.53
C LYS A 60 13.65 7.17 -2.01
N VAL A 61 13.85 7.44 -0.72
CA VAL A 61 13.32 8.65 -0.07
C VAL A 61 14.36 9.76 -0.13
N ARG A 62 14.05 10.86 -0.83
CA ARG A 62 14.82 12.10 -0.81
C ARG A 62 14.47 12.89 0.46
N LYS A 63 15.49 13.45 1.12
CA LYS A 63 15.32 14.30 2.31
C LYS A 63 14.84 15.72 2.00
N GLU A 64 14.90 16.13 0.75
CA GLU A 64 14.48 17.47 0.34
C GLU A 64 12.95 17.55 0.30
N ALA A 65 12.39 18.48 1.07
CA ALA A 65 11.00 18.87 0.91
C ALA A 65 10.82 19.43 -0.50
N ALA A 66 9.75 19.01 -1.19
CA ALA A 66 9.32 19.72 -2.39
C ALA A 66 9.01 21.17 -1.96
N VAL A 67 9.84 22.10 -2.42
CA VAL A 67 9.66 23.54 -2.26
C VAL A 67 8.45 23.99 -3.06
#